data_AF-A0A9P7DQV3-F1
#
_entry.id   AF-A0A9P7DQV3-F1
#
_cell.length_a   1.000
_cell.length_b   1.000
_cell.length_c   1.000
_cell.angle_alpha   90.00
_cell.angle_beta   90.00
_cell.angle_gamma   90.00
#
_symmetry.space_group_name_H-M   'P 1'
#
loop_
_entity.id
_entity.type
_entity.pdbx_description
1 polymer ?
#
loop_
_entity_poly.entity_id
_entity_poly.type
_entity_poly.pdbx_seq_one_letter_code
_entity_poly.pdbx_strand_id
1 'polypeptide(L)'
;MAPPTKYKTDAAKLQAMRAKRSRYYANDNKGAGDKGAGDNLDKGNDGSDECASDADESIGTLAECIAVVKYAKDDFMAHIKSPQKFTLGVFAEYTKSIPDAPGTHGDREILKRAMSSIEDFLDRASQGQDGILQLCGVCDEWRAAEQVCTSMRDTIAMVEDIYCHALSDGDAELAVVHLLKGFLYQNYNKF
;
A
#
# COMPACT_ATOMS: atom_id res chain seq x y z
N MET A 1 -9.60 12.32 -26.17
CA MET A 1 -9.57 12.95 -24.82
C MET A 1 -8.75 12.05 -23.91
N ALA A 2 -7.67 12.55 -23.31
CA ALA A 2 -6.84 11.75 -22.39
C ALA A 2 -7.52 11.65 -21.01
N PRO A 3 -7.47 10.50 -20.33
CA PRO A 3 -8.10 10.33 -19.02
C PRO A 3 -7.43 11.24 -17.96
N PRO A 4 -8.16 11.65 -16.90
CA PRO A 4 -7.62 12.50 -15.86
C PRO A 4 -6.56 11.72 -15.06
N THR A 5 -5.30 12.09 -15.30
CA THR A 5 -4.13 11.63 -14.53
C THR A 5 -4.26 12.13 -13.10
N LYS A 6 -4.55 11.23 -12.16
CA LYS A 6 -4.94 11.56 -10.77
C LYS A 6 -3.89 12.38 -9.99
N TYR A 7 -2.62 12.44 -10.37
CA TYR A 7 -1.64 13.36 -9.78
C TYR A 7 -0.57 13.78 -10.79
N LYS A 8 -0.54 15.06 -11.17
CA LYS A 8 0.38 15.61 -12.20
C LYS A 8 1.69 16.20 -11.66
N THR A 9 1.88 16.34 -10.36
CA THR A 9 3.11 16.92 -9.80
C THR A 9 3.65 16.09 -8.63
N ASP A 10 4.98 16.02 -8.50
CA ASP A 10 5.64 15.33 -7.37
C ASP A 10 5.24 15.94 -6.03
N ALA A 11 4.93 17.24 -6.00
CA ALA A 11 4.35 17.91 -4.84
C ALA A 11 2.96 17.36 -4.47
N ALA A 12 2.09 17.10 -5.45
CA ALA A 12 0.77 16.51 -5.20
C ALA A 12 0.88 15.04 -4.75
N LYS A 13 1.84 14.29 -5.30
CA LYS A 13 2.17 12.95 -4.81
C LYS A 13 2.64 13.02 -3.35
N LEU A 14 3.58 13.89 -3.02
CA LEU A 14 4.08 14.05 -1.65
C LEU A 14 2.98 14.44 -0.67
N GLN A 15 2.06 15.32 -1.06
CA GLN A 15 0.92 15.70 -0.22
C GLN A 15 -0.05 14.53 -0.02
N ALA A 16 -0.33 13.76 -1.07
CA ALA A 16 -1.16 12.56 -0.98
C ALA A 16 -0.51 11.49 -0.07
N MET A 17 0.80 11.26 -0.21
CA MET A 17 1.57 10.35 0.65
C MET A 17 1.55 10.81 2.12
N ARG A 18 1.73 12.10 2.40
CA ARG A 18 1.62 12.67 3.77
C ARG A 18 0.23 12.49 4.35
N ALA A 19 -0.82 12.72 3.58
CA ALA A 19 -2.21 12.54 4.03
C ALA A 19 -2.51 11.06 4.33
N LYS A 20 -2.04 10.15 3.47
CA LYS A 20 -2.17 8.70 3.65
C LYS A 20 -1.42 8.22 4.89
N ARG A 21 -0.18 8.69 5.08
CA ARG A 21 0.64 8.45 6.28
C ARG A 21 -0.08 8.90 7.55
N SER A 22 -0.60 10.13 7.58
CA SER A 22 -1.35 10.66 8.73
C SER A 22 -2.56 9.79 9.09
N ARG A 23 -3.32 9.33 8.10
CA ARG A 23 -4.45 8.40 8.33
C ARG A 23 -4.00 7.04 8.89
N TYR A 24 -2.85 6.52 8.44
CA TYR A 24 -2.31 5.26 8.94
C TYR A 24 -2.00 5.35 10.44
N TYR A 25 -1.22 6.37 10.86
CA TYR A 25 -0.89 6.58 12.27
C TYR A 25 -2.13 6.91 13.12
N ALA A 26 -3.12 7.64 12.57
CA ALA A 26 -4.37 7.92 13.27
C ALA A 26 -5.22 6.66 13.52
N ASN A 27 -5.17 5.69 12.61
CA ASN A 27 -5.88 4.42 12.76
C ASN A 27 -5.15 3.44 13.69
N ASP A 28 -3.81 3.41 13.67
CA ASP A 28 -3.00 2.57 14.56
C ASP A 28 -3.16 3.01 16.04
N ASN A 29 -3.28 4.32 16.28
CA ASN A 29 -3.52 4.87 17.62
C ASN A 29 -4.96 4.63 18.15
N LYS A 30 -5.91 4.28 17.27
CA LYS A 30 -7.28 3.85 17.67
C LYS A 30 -7.35 2.38 18.06
N GLY A 31 -6.32 1.57 17.76
CA GLY A 31 -6.23 0.17 18.20
C GLY A 31 -5.93 0.01 19.70
N ALA A 32 -5.46 1.07 20.37
CA ALA A 32 -5.08 1.06 21.78
C ALA A 32 -6.07 1.80 22.71
N GLY A 33 -7.17 2.34 22.18
CA GLY A 33 -8.04 3.24 22.92
C GLY A 33 -9.51 3.09 22.55
N ASP A 34 -10.19 2.28 23.36
CA ASP A 34 -11.57 2.46 23.77
C ASP A 34 -12.72 1.94 22.88
N LYS A 35 -13.66 1.32 23.58
CA LYS A 35 -14.91 0.75 23.09
C LYS A 35 -15.92 1.87 22.89
N GLY A 36 -16.62 1.82 21.75
CA GLY A 36 -18.02 2.25 21.67
C GLY A 36 -18.24 3.72 21.34
N ALA A 37 -18.79 3.96 20.15
CA ALA A 37 -20.05 4.69 19.96
C ALA A 37 -20.35 4.64 18.46
N GLY A 38 -21.43 3.96 18.11
CA GLY A 38 -22.01 4.11 16.78
C GLY A 38 -22.61 5.50 16.66
N ASP A 39 -22.57 6.05 15.46
CA ASP A 39 -23.69 6.87 14.99
C ASP A 39 -23.80 6.85 13.47
N ASN A 40 -25.07 6.85 13.08
CA ASN A 40 -25.66 6.82 11.74
C ASN A 40 -25.46 8.14 10.97
N LEU A 41 -25.92 8.12 9.71
CA LEU A 41 -26.18 9.21 8.73
C LEU A 41 -25.07 9.35 7.66
N ASP A 42 -25.36 9.46 6.36
CA ASP A 42 -26.60 9.71 5.61
C ASP A 42 -26.43 9.22 4.16
N LYS A 43 -27.53 8.77 3.54
CA LYS A 43 -27.57 8.32 2.13
C LYS A 43 -27.90 9.53 1.24
N GLY A 44 -26.92 10.00 0.46
CA GLY A 44 -27.14 10.88 -0.68
C GLY A 44 -27.12 10.08 -1.98
N ASN A 45 -28.30 9.87 -2.57
CA ASN A 45 -28.53 9.23 -3.86
C ASN A 45 -28.91 10.28 -4.91
N ASP A 46 -28.13 10.40 -5.98
CA ASP A 46 -28.43 11.07 -7.25
C ASP A 46 -27.33 10.63 -8.22
N GLY A 47 -27.51 10.04 -9.41
CA GLY A 47 -28.66 9.91 -10.30
C GLY A 47 -28.13 10.10 -11.73
N SER A 48 -28.26 9.07 -12.59
CA SER A 48 -27.99 9.04 -14.05
C SER A 48 -26.52 9.23 -14.51
N ASP A 49 -26.01 8.62 -15.57
CA ASP A 49 -26.65 8.16 -16.81
C ASP A 49 -25.79 7.05 -17.48
N GLU A 50 -26.46 6.16 -18.19
CA GLU A 50 -25.92 4.99 -18.89
C GLU A 50 -25.17 5.39 -20.19
N CYS A 51 -24.12 4.66 -20.57
CA CYS A 51 -24.06 3.97 -21.88
C CYS A 51 -22.70 3.29 -22.15
N ALA A 52 -22.78 1.96 -22.23
CA ALA A 52 -22.17 1.10 -23.24
C ALA A 52 -20.64 0.98 -23.32
N SER A 53 -20.15 -0.19 -22.90
CA SER A 53 -19.80 -1.23 -23.87
C SER A 53 -19.73 -2.59 -23.17
N ASP A 54 -20.62 -3.50 -23.56
CA ASP A 54 -20.52 -4.93 -23.27
C ASP A 54 -19.26 -5.49 -23.92
N ALA A 55 -18.14 -5.41 -23.19
CA ALA A 55 -17.17 -6.47 -23.21
C ALA A 55 -17.58 -7.36 -22.04
N ASP A 56 -18.27 -8.46 -22.33
CA ASP A 56 -18.43 -9.58 -21.40
C ASP A 56 -17.03 -10.15 -21.14
N GLU A 57 -16.24 -9.44 -20.34
CA GLU A 57 -15.04 -9.94 -19.72
C GLU A 57 -15.56 -10.88 -18.64
N SER A 58 -15.94 -12.09 -19.09
CA SER A 58 -16.53 -13.15 -18.28
C SER A 58 -15.80 -13.20 -16.95
N ILE A 59 -16.45 -12.68 -15.90
CA ILE A 59 -15.98 -12.79 -14.54
C ILE A 59 -15.77 -14.29 -14.32
N GLY A 60 -14.52 -14.70 -14.13
CA GLY A 60 -14.16 -16.11 -14.03
C GLY A 60 -14.93 -16.82 -12.92
N THR A 61 -14.73 -18.12 -12.77
CA THR A 61 -15.33 -18.85 -11.64
C THR A 61 -14.73 -18.39 -10.31
N LEU A 62 -15.46 -18.59 -9.21
CA LEU A 62 -14.96 -18.29 -7.87
C LEU A 62 -13.60 -18.97 -7.60
N ALA A 63 -13.44 -20.21 -8.08
CA ALA A 63 -12.19 -20.96 -7.95
C ALA A 63 -11.02 -20.29 -8.70
N GLU A 64 -11.27 -19.73 -9.88
CA GLU A 64 -10.27 -18.99 -10.65
C GLU A 64 -9.87 -17.69 -9.95
N CYS A 65 -10.84 -16.92 -9.44
CA CYS A 65 -10.55 -15.69 -8.69
C CYS A 65 -9.72 -15.98 -7.42
N ILE A 66 -10.07 -17.04 -6.67
CA ILE A 66 -9.29 -17.49 -5.50
C ILE A 66 -7.87 -17.91 -5.92
N ALA A 67 -7.73 -18.62 -7.04
CA ALA A 67 -6.43 -19.04 -7.54
C ALA A 67 -5.54 -17.84 -7.90
N VAL A 68 -6.10 -16.78 -8.50
CA VAL A 68 -5.37 -15.53 -8.80
C VAL A 68 -4.83 -14.89 -7.53
N VAL A 69 -5.67 -14.72 -6.50
CA VAL A 69 -5.25 -14.13 -5.21
C VAL A 69 -4.15 -14.99 -4.57
N LYS A 70 -4.33 -16.31 -4.57
CA LYS A 70 -3.36 -17.25 -4.00
C LYS A 70 -2.03 -17.17 -4.72
N TYR A 71 -2.04 -17.16 -6.06
CA TYR A 71 -0.81 -17.08 -6.85
C TYR A 71 -0.07 -15.76 -6.60
N ALA A 72 -0.78 -14.63 -6.58
CA ALA A 72 -0.20 -13.33 -6.28
C ALA A 72 0.40 -13.30 -4.86
N LYS A 73 -0.28 -13.89 -3.87
CA LYS A 73 0.24 -14.04 -2.50
C LYS A 73 1.51 -14.89 -2.46
N ASP A 74 1.50 -16.06 -3.08
CA ASP A 74 2.61 -17.00 -3.03
C ASP A 74 3.85 -16.41 -3.71
N ASP A 75 3.68 -15.76 -4.87
CA ASP A 75 4.74 -15.01 -5.56
C ASP A 75 5.29 -13.89 -4.66
N PHE A 76 4.41 -13.09 -4.05
CA PHE A 76 4.79 -12.00 -3.14
C PHE A 76 5.60 -12.54 -1.96
N MET A 77 5.14 -13.61 -1.31
CA MET A 77 5.84 -14.19 -0.16
C MET A 77 7.17 -14.85 -0.56
N ALA A 78 7.27 -15.43 -1.76
CA ALA A 78 8.53 -15.93 -2.29
C ALA A 78 9.53 -14.79 -2.53
N HIS A 79 9.05 -13.63 -3.00
CA HIS A 79 9.86 -12.45 -3.26
C HIS A 79 10.31 -11.76 -1.96
N ILE A 80 9.38 -11.39 -1.08
CA ILE A 80 9.66 -10.54 0.07
C ILE A 80 10.05 -11.30 1.34
N LYS A 81 9.60 -12.56 1.48
CA LYS A 81 9.70 -13.43 2.67
C LYS A 81 9.02 -12.90 3.94
N SER A 82 9.22 -11.64 4.28
CA SER A 82 8.65 -10.92 5.41
C SER A 82 8.61 -9.43 5.09
N PRO A 83 7.45 -8.75 5.25
CA PRO A 83 7.32 -7.31 4.97
C PRO A 83 8.37 -6.44 5.66
N GLN A 84 8.64 -6.72 6.95
CA GLN A 84 9.61 -6.00 7.75
C GLN A 84 11.04 -6.23 7.26
N LYS A 85 11.42 -7.49 7.01
CA LYS A 85 12.77 -7.83 6.54
C LYS A 85 13.04 -7.27 5.15
N PHE A 86 12.05 -7.33 4.27
CA PHE A 86 12.11 -6.70 2.96
C PHE A 86 12.33 -5.19 3.10
N THR A 87 11.49 -4.51 3.88
CA THR A 87 11.61 -3.05 4.08
C THR A 87 12.98 -2.67 4.65
N LEU A 88 13.47 -3.40 5.66
CA LEU A 88 14.80 -3.18 6.23
C LEU A 88 15.91 -3.38 5.18
N GLY A 89 15.77 -4.38 4.31
CA GLY A 89 16.69 -4.61 3.19
C GLY A 89 16.73 -3.45 2.21
N VAL A 90 15.55 -2.94 1.83
CA VAL A 90 15.42 -1.77 0.95
C VAL A 90 16.02 -0.52 1.60
N PHE A 91 15.75 -0.29 2.90
CA PHE A 91 16.35 0.81 3.64
C PHE A 91 17.88 0.72 3.65
N ALA A 92 18.43 -0.47 3.91
CA ALA A 92 19.87 -0.69 3.91
C ALA A 92 20.49 -0.44 2.53
N GLU A 93 19.83 -0.87 1.45
CA GLU A 93 20.27 -0.58 0.08
C GLU A 93 20.30 0.93 -0.20
N TYR A 94 19.22 1.64 0.17
CA TYR A 94 19.18 3.10 0.09
C TYR A 94 20.31 3.75 0.89
N THR A 95 20.55 3.34 2.14
CA THR A 95 21.62 3.95 2.95
C THR A 95 23.03 3.74 2.37
N LYS A 96 23.27 2.61 1.69
CA LYS A 96 24.56 2.33 1.01
C LYS A 96 24.77 3.20 -0.22
N SER A 97 23.69 3.75 -0.78
CA SER A 97 23.75 4.64 -1.94
C SER A 97 24.04 6.10 -1.57
N ILE A 98 24.04 6.44 -0.27
CA ILE A 98 24.31 7.80 0.21
C ILE A 98 25.79 8.12 -0.04
N PRO A 99 26.11 9.20 -0.76
CA PRO A 99 27.50 9.55 -1.02
C PRO A 99 28.17 10.14 0.22
N ASP A 100 29.49 9.94 0.35
CA ASP A 100 30.28 10.54 1.43
C ASP A 100 30.34 12.08 1.34
N ALA A 101 30.01 12.64 0.17
CA ALA A 101 30.04 14.08 -0.07
C ALA A 101 28.82 14.78 0.58
N PRO A 102 29.03 15.81 1.41
CA PRO A 102 27.94 16.53 2.06
C PRO A 102 27.02 17.21 1.04
N GLY A 103 25.71 17.22 1.33
CA GLY A 103 24.70 17.87 0.49
C GLY A 103 24.18 17.02 -0.67
N THR A 104 24.57 15.75 -0.74
CA THR A 104 24.02 14.78 -1.70
C THR A 104 23.14 13.75 -0.97
N HIS A 105 22.19 13.18 -1.70
CA HIS A 105 21.21 12.23 -1.16
C HIS A 105 21.44 10.84 -1.72
N GLY A 106 21.02 9.82 -0.97
CA GLY A 106 20.91 8.46 -1.48
C GLY A 106 20.00 8.35 -2.71
N ASP A 107 20.19 7.29 -3.49
CA ASP A 107 19.41 6.95 -4.66
C ASP A 107 17.96 6.57 -4.28
N ARG A 108 17.08 7.55 -4.42
CA ARG A 108 15.65 7.43 -4.16
C ARG A 108 14.92 6.48 -5.12
N GLU A 109 15.51 6.13 -6.27
CA GLU A 109 14.90 5.18 -7.20
C GLU A 109 14.87 3.76 -6.64
N ILE A 110 15.74 3.43 -5.67
CA ILE A 110 15.69 2.16 -4.92
C ILE A 110 14.32 2.00 -4.23
N LEU A 111 13.88 3.04 -3.52
CA LEU A 111 12.62 3.04 -2.77
C LEU A 111 11.42 2.97 -3.72
N LYS A 112 11.45 3.74 -4.82
CA LYS A 112 10.38 3.71 -5.84
C LYS A 112 10.26 2.35 -6.50
N ARG A 113 11.38 1.75 -6.91
CA ARG A 113 11.40 0.42 -7.54
C ARG A 113 10.83 -0.63 -6.60
N ALA A 114 11.18 -0.57 -5.31
CA ALA A 114 10.64 -1.50 -4.31
C ALA A 114 9.13 -1.35 -4.10
N MET A 115 8.60 -0.12 -4.11
CA MET A 115 7.14 0.10 -4.04
C MET A 115 6.45 -0.45 -5.30
N SER A 116 6.94 -0.10 -6.49
CA SER A 116 6.36 -0.56 -7.75
C SER A 116 6.38 -2.08 -7.89
N SER A 117 7.45 -2.76 -7.44
CA SER A 117 7.46 -4.23 -7.45
C SER A 117 6.39 -4.85 -6.55
N ILE A 118 5.97 -4.18 -5.48
CA ILE A 118 4.87 -4.66 -4.63
C ILE A 118 3.51 -4.33 -5.24
N GLU A 119 3.37 -3.15 -5.86
CA GLU A 119 2.15 -2.74 -6.57
C GLU A 119 1.75 -3.77 -7.64
N ASP A 120 2.73 -4.34 -8.37
CA ASP A 120 2.48 -5.41 -9.36
C ASP A 120 1.82 -6.67 -8.76
N PHE A 121 2.16 -7.06 -7.52
CA PHE A 121 1.49 -8.16 -6.83
C PHE A 121 0.09 -7.77 -6.36
N LEU A 122 -0.03 -6.54 -5.84
CA LEU A 122 -1.28 -6.00 -5.32
C LEU A 122 -2.33 -5.85 -6.44
N ASP A 123 -1.94 -5.40 -7.63
CA ASP A 123 -2.85 -5.25 -8.76
C ASP A 123 -3.43 -6.60 -9.17
N ARG A 124 -2.59 -7.65 -9.27
CA ARG A 124 -3.05 -9.02 -9.54
C ARG A 124 -3.97 -9.55 -8.44
N ALA A 125 -3.60 -9.37 -7.17
CA ALA A 125 -4.42 -9.82 -6.05
C ALA A 125 -5.77 -9.08 -5.98
N SER A 126 -5.77 -7.77 -6.28
CA SER A 126 -6.98 -6.93 -6.25
C SER A 126 -7.98 -7.34 -7.34
N GLN A 127 -7.51 -7.71 -8.54
CA GLN A 127 -8.37 -8.26 -9.59
C GLN A 127 -9.09 -9.54 -9.13
N GLY A 128 -8.36 -10.46 -8.48
CA GLY A 128 -8.97 -11.65 -7.90
C GLY A 128 -9.95 -11.33 -6.78
N GLN A 129 -9.61 -10.38 -5.90
CA GLN A 129 -10.49 -9.90 -4.83
C GLN A 129 -11.80 -9.30 -5.38
N ASP A 130 -11.72 -8.47 -6.42
CA ASP A 130 -12.86 -7.84 -7.07
C ASP A 130 -13.76 -8.88 -7.76
N GLY A 131 -13.16 -9.90 -8.39
CA GLY A 131 -13.92 -11.03 -8.95
C GLY A 131 -14.68 -11.81 -7.88
N ILE A 132 -14.06 -12.10 -6.73
CA ILE A 132 -14.74 -12.75 -5.59
C ILE A 132 -15.92 -11.86 -5.12
N LEU A 133 -15.69 -10.56 -4.98
CA LEU A 133 -16.72 -9.61 -4.53
C LEU A 133 -17.93 -9.62 -5.47
N GLN A 134 -17.70 -9.63 -6.78
CA GLN A 134 -18.76 -9.62 -7.79
C GLN A 134 -19.56 -10.93 -7.80
N LEU A 135 -18.89 -12.08 -7.59
CA LEU A 135 -19.53 -13.40 -7.65
C LEU A 135 -20.33 -13.76 -6.39
N CYS A 136 -19.82 -13.40 -5.21
CA CYS A 136 -20.37 -13.88 -3.94
C CYS A 136 -20.44 -12.83 -2.82
N GLY A 137 -20.09 -11.57 -3.11
CA GLY A 137 -20.14 -10.48 -2.14
C GLY A 137 -19.04 -10.57 -1.08
N VAL A 138 -19.30 -9.95 0.08
CA VAL A 138 -18.39 -9.98 1.23
C VAL A 138 -18.56 -11.30 1.99
N CYS A 139 -17.86 -12.33 1.52
CA CYS A 139 -17.78 -13.66 2.15
C CYS A 139 -16.40 -13.89 2.81
N ASP A 140 -16.17 -15.10 3.30
CA ASP A 140 -14.91 -15.45 3.97
C ASP A 140 -13.73 -15.49 2.99
N GLU A 141 -13.95 -15.94 1.75
CA GLU A 141 -12.96 -15.91 0.68
C GLU A 141 -12.58 -14.47 0.33
N TRP A 142 -13.56 -13.57 0.26
CA TRP A 142 -13.31 -12.16 0.02
C TRP A 142 -12.51 -11.52 1.17
N ARG A 143 -12.86 -11.84 2.42
CA ARG A 143 -12.12 -11.36 3.60
C ARG A 143 -10.70 -11.90 3.64
N ALA A 144 -10.48 -13.15 3.24
CA ALA A 144 -9.15 -13.72 3.12
C ALA A 144 -8.32 -13.00 2.03
N ALA A 145 -8.95 -12.67 0.90
CA ALA A 145 -8.31 -11.87 -0.16
C ALA A 145 -7.99 -10.45 0.31
N GLU A 146 -8.91 -9.79 1.03
CA GLU A 146 -8.70 -8.47 1.64
C GLU A 146 -7.49 -8.47 2.59
N GLN A 147 -7.30 -9.52 3.39
CA GLN A 147 -6.13 -9.65 4.27
C GLN A 147 -4.82 -9.73 3.48
N VAL A 148 -4.80 -10.46 2.36
CA VAL A 148 -3.63 -10.54 1.46
C VAL A 148 -3.33 -9.16 0.86
N CYS A 149 -4.32 -8.51 0.27
CA CYS A 149 -4.17 -7.17 -0.31
C CYS A 149 -3.72 -6.15 0.75
N THR A 150 -4.26 -6.24 1.96
CA THR A 150 -3.85 -5.39 3.09
C THR A 150 -2.39 -5.62 3.46
N SER A 151 -1.91 -6.86 3.51
CA SER A 151 -0.49 -7.14 3.78
C SER A 151 0.45 -6.53 2.73
N MET A 152 0.05 -6.55 1.45
CA MET A 152 0.83 -5.91 0.37
C MET A 152 0.82 -4.39 0.51
N ARG A 153 -0.35 -3.79 0.79
CA ARG A 153 -0.50 -2.35 1.06
C ARG A 153 0.31 -1.90 2.28
N ASP A 154 0.31 -2.69 3.34
CA ASP A 154 1.10 -2.43 4.56
C ASP A 154 2.60 -2.44 4.24
N THR A 155 3.05 -3.37 3.39
CA THR A 155 4.46 -3.42 2.93
C THR A 155 4.83 -2.18 2.10
N ILE A 156 3.96 -1.76 1.18
CA ILE A 156 4.15 -0.50 0.42
C ILE A 156 4.24 0.68 1.39
N ALA A 157 3.32 0.78 2.36
CA ALA A 157 3.29 1.87 3.33
C ALA A 157 4.59 1.96 4.15
N MET A 158 5.19 0.81 4.52
CA MET A 158 6.47 0.78 5.22
C MET A 158 7.63 1.37 4.39
N VAL A 159 7.69 1.05 3.09
CA VAL A 159 8.70 1.62 2.17
C VAL A 159 8.41 3.10 1.89
N GLU A 160 7.14 3.45 1.72
CA GLU A 160 6.66 4.81 1.48
C GLU A 160 6.99 5.74 2.65
N ASP A 161 6.94 5.25 3.89
CA ASP A 161 7.30 6.01 5.10
C ASP A 161 8.78 6.42 5.09
N ILE A 162 9.68 5.50 4.72
CA ILE A 162 11.11 5.81 4.52
C ILE A 162 11.28 6.85 3.41
N TYR A 163 10.60 6.65 2.28
CA TYR A 163 10.67 7.56 1.13
C TYR A 163 10.21 8.98 1.49
N CYS A 164 9.15 9.11 2.29
CA CYS A 164 8.66 10.40 2.76
C CYS A 164 9.68 11.15 3.63
N HIS A 165 10.37 10.44 4.52
CA HIS A 165 11.44 11.02 5.34
C HIS A 165 12.66 11.40 4.49
N ALA A 166 13.05 10.53 3.55
CA ALA A 166 14.13 10.81 2.60
C ALA A 166 13.89 12.06 1.74
N LEU A 167 12.62 12.35 1.42
CA LEU A 167 12.22 13.55 0.67
C LEU A 167 12.10 14.81 1.53
N SER A 168 11.55 14.69 2.75
CA SER A 168 11.14 15.85 3.55
C SER A 168 12.25 16.38 4.43
N ASP A 169 12.98 15.47 5.08
CA ASP A 169 13.84 15.81 6.21
C ASP A 169 15.32 15.54 5.90
N GLY A 170 15.57 14.78 4.83
CA GLY A 170 16.90 14.43 4.37
C GLY A 170 17.55 13.27 5.14
N ASP A 171 18.72 12.88 4.66
CA ASP A 171 19.39 11.63 5.04
C ASP A 171 19.87 11.63 6.50
N ALA A 172 20.19 12.80 7.05
CA ALA A 172 20.55 12.93 8.46
C ALA A 172 19.36 12.65 9.40
N GLU A 173 18.17 13.12 9.05
CA GLU A 173 16.98 12.90 9.87
C GLU A 173 16.49 11.44 9.78
N LEU A 174 16.69 10.78 8.63
CA LEU A 174 16.44 9.34 8.50
C LEU A 174 17.18 8.53 9.56
N ALA A 175 18.42 8.89 9.90
CA ALA A 175 19.19 8.23 10.95
C ALA A 175 18.58 8.44 12.34
N VAL A 176 18.09 9.66 12.63
CA VAL A 176 17.41 9.99 13.88
C VAL A 176 16.10 9.21 14.00
N VAL A 177 15.26 9.23 12.95
CA VAL A 177 14.01 8.47 12.89
C VAL A 177 14.27 6.97 13.10
N HIS A 178 15.31 6.42 12.46
CA HIS A 178 15.68 5.02 12.65
C HIS A 178 16.06 4.70 14.10
N LEU A 179 16.90 5.54 14.73
CA LEU A 179 17.39 5.37 16.09
C LEU A 179 16.24 5.42 17.11
N LEU A 180 15.27 6.31 16.89
CA LEU A 180 14.10 6.48 17.75
C LEU A 180 12.97 5.47 17.48
N LYS A 181 13.21 4.47 16.61
CA LYS A 181 12.19 3.52 16.16
C LYS A 181 10.95 4.19 15.57
N GLY A 182 11.15 5.29 14.84
CA GLY A 182 10.08 6.09 14.28
C GLY A 182 9.49 5.56 12.99
N PHE A 183 10.13 4.58 12.33
CA PHE A 183 9.59 4.02 11.08
C PHE A 183 8.46 3.01 11.32
N LEU A 184 7.51 2.98 10.39
CA LEU A 184 6.40 2.02 10.40
C LEU A 184 6.86 0.57 10.55
N TYR A 185 7.88 0.14 9.81
CA TYR A 185 8.32 -1.27 9.85
C TYR A 185 8.89 -1.68 11.22
N GLN A 186 9.35 -0.74 12.05
CA GLN A 186 9.91 -1.02 13.37
C GLN A 186 8.83 -1.23 14.44
N ASN A 187 7.62 -0.72 14.20
CA ASN A 187 6.48 -0.81 15.12
C ASN A 187 5.39 -1.76 14.62
N TYR A 188 5.58 -2.38 13.47
CA TYR A 188 4.59 -3.25 12.87
C TYR A 188 4.45 -4.56 13.67
N ASN A 189 3.37 -4.69 14.44
CA ASN A 189 3.13 -5.87 15.31
C ASN A 189 2.01 -6.81 14.79
N LYS A 190 1.61 -6.71 13.53
CA LYS A 190 0.56 -7.58 12.99
C LYS A 190 1.12 -8.95 12.57
N PHE A 191 1.28 -9.85 13.52
CA PHE A 191 1.27 -11.31 13.33
C PHE A 191 0.75 -12.01 14.58
#